data_AF-A0A6L6AP56-F1
#
_entry.id   AF-A0A6L6AP56-F1
#
_cell.length_a   1.000
_cell.length_b   1.000
_cell.length_c   1.000
_cell.angle_alpha   90.00
_cell.angle_beta   90.00
_cell.angle_gamma   90.00
#
_symmetry.space_group_name_H-M   'P 1'
#
loop_
_entity.id
_entity.type
_entity.pdbx_description
1 polymer ?
#
loop_
_entity_poly.entity_id
_entity_poly.type
_entity_poly.pdbx_seq_one_letter_code
_entity_poly.pdbx_strand_id
1 'polypeptide(L)'
;MSKVSRKKIVSVWLVFLGIILAFISYELFNKAHYSYQPLIMKGWLDEKIPIVSIFVVPYLSFHILAALVVPLLSLKIGSFKAFLVNGIAIIVGQIFLDVAYAFFQTQVPRTRVEGDSPFDW
;
A
#
# COMPACT_ATOMS: atom_id res chain seq x y z
N MET A 1 -36.63 5.55 -4.13
CA MET A 1 -35.23 5.05 -4.24
C MET A 1 -34.90 4.77 -5.69
N SER A 2 -34.06 5.58 -6.34
CA SER A 2 -33.66 5.33 -7.74
C SER A 2 -32.89 4.00 -7.80
N LYS A 3 -33.29 3.07 -8.68
CA LYS A 3 -32.52 1.84 -8.94
C LYS A 3 -31.08 2.22 -9.31
N VAL A 4 -30.14 1.93 -8.42
CA VAL A 4 -28.71 2.09 -8.71
C VAL A 4 -28.40 1.22 -9.93
N SER A 5 -27.83 1.82 -10.97
CA SER A 5 -27.51 1.11 -12.20
C SER A 5 -26.57 -0.06 -11.92
N ARG A 6 -26.89 -1.25 -12.45
CA ARG A 6 -26.06 -2.46 -12.32
C ARG A 6 -24.60 -2.21 -12.74
N LYS A 7 -24.38 -1.35 -13.74
CA LYS A 7 -23.05 -0.93 -14.19
C LYS A 7 -22.26 -0.24 -13.08
N LYS A 8 -22.90 0.67 -12.32
CA LYS A 8 -22.25 1.38 -11.20
C LYS A 8 -21.83 0.41 -10.10
N ILE A 9 -22.68 -0.56 -9.77
CA ILE A 9 -22.37 -1.58 -8.76
C ILE A 9 -21.16 -2.41 -9.18
N VAL A 10 -21.13 -2.88 -10.43
CA VAL A 10 -19.98 -3.62 -10.98
C VAL A 10 -18.71 -2.77 -10.92
N SER A 11 -18.76 -1.49 -11.30
CA SER A 11 -17.61 -0.59 -11.20
C SER A 11 -17.09 -0.43 -9.77
N VAL A 12 -17.98 -0.35 -8.77
CA VAL A 12 -17.57 -0.30 -7.35
C VAL A 12 -16.77 -1.54 -6.99
N TRP A 13 -17.29 -2.72 -7.31
CA TRP A 13 -16.59 -3.99 -7.05
C TRP A 13 -15.25 -4.07 -7.77
N LEU A 14 -15.18 -3.65 -9.04
CA LEU A 14 -13.93 -3.66 -9.80
C LEU A 14 -12.86 -2.75 -9.19
N VAL A 15 -13.23 -1.57 -8.69
CA VAL A 15 -12.29 -0.67 -8.04
C VAL A 15 -11.77 -1.27 -6.74
N PHE A 16 -12.65 -1.82 -5.88
CA PHE A 16 -12.20 -2.47 -4.65
C PHE A 16 -11.34 -3.71 -4.92
N LEU A 17 -11.71 -4.51 -5.91
CA LEU A 17 -10.89 -5.65 -6.35
C LEU A 17 -9.51 -5.18 -6.84
N GLY A 18 -9.46 -4.11 -7.65
CA GLY A 18 -8.21 -3.52 -8.12
C GLY A 18 -7.32 -3.03 -6.98
N ILE A 19 -7.90 -2.38 -5.96
CA ILE A 19 -7.16 -1.96 -4.75
C ILE A 19 -6.58 -3.18 -4.04
N ILE A 20 -7.39 -4.21 -3.78
CA ILE A 20 -6.93 -5.44 -3.11
C ILE A 20 -5.78 -6.08 -3.90
N LEU A 21 -5.92 -6.21 -5.22
CA LEU A 21 -4.88 -6.79 -6.07
C LEU A 21 -3.59 -5.97 -6.05
N ALA A 22 -3.68 -4.63 -6.06
CA ALA A 22 -2.51 -3.75 -6.00
C ALA A 22 -1.78 -3.83 -4.64
N PHE A 23 -2.50 -4.03 -3.54
CA PHE A 23 -1.85 -4.24 -2.24
C PHE A 23 -1.26 -5.65 -2.09
N ILE A 24 -1.90 -6.66 -2.69
CA ILE A 24 -1.35 -8.03 -2.74
C ILE A 24 -0.11 -8.10 -3.63
N SER A 25 -0.04 -7.33 -4.73
CA SER A 25 1.15 -7.30 -5.58
C SER A 25 2.38 -6.83 -4.81
N TYR A 26 2.24 -5.84 -3.93
CA TYR A 26 3.31 -5.43 -3.03
C TYR A 26 3.83 -6.60 -2.17
N GLU A 27 2.95 -7.36 -1.52
CA GLU A 27 3.36 -8.52 -0.71
C GLU A 27 4.08 -9.59 -1.54
N LEU A 28 3.64 -9.81 -2.79
CA LEU A 28 4.29 -10.74 -3.72
C LEU A 28 5.68 -10.23 -4.13
N PHE A 29 5.83 -8.95 -4.46
CA PHE A 29 7.13 -8.35 -4.79
C PHE A 29 8.07 -8.30 -3.59
N ASN A 30 7.55 -8.01 -2.40
CA ASN A 30 8.34 -7.97 -1.17
C ASN A 30 8.91 -9.35 -0.78
N LYS A 31 8.20 -10.43 -1.11
CA LYS A 31 8.62 -11.82 -0.84
C LYS A 31 9.29 -12.50 -2.05
N ALA A 32 9.39 -11.83 -3.19
CA ALA A 32 10.06 -12.37 -4.37
C ALA A 32 11.58 -12.40 -4.14
N HIS A 33 12.20 -13.55 -4.38
CA HIS A 33 13.66 -13.68 -4.34
C HIS A 33 14.25 -13.07 -5.61
N TYR A 34 15.00 -11.97 -5.45
CA TYR A 34 15.68 -11.32 -6.56
C TYR A 34 16.98 -12.05 -6.92
N SER A 35 17.26 -12.17 -8.22
CA SER A 35 18.47 -12.81 -8.76
C SER A 35 19.70 -11.90 -8.75
N TYR A 36 19.52 -10.62 -8.43
CA TYR A 36 20.57 -9.61 -8.35
C TYR A 36 20.60 -8.95 -6.97
N GLN A 37 21.75 -8.42 -6.57
CA GLN A 37 21.84 -7.69 -5.30
C GLN A 37 21.00 -6.41 -5.37
N PRO A 38 20.19 -6.12 -4.33
CA PRO A 38 19.41 -4.89 -4.19
C PRO A 38 20.26 -3.64 -4.47
N LEU A 39 19.77 -2.67 -5.25
CA LEU A 39 20.42 -1.35 -5.30
C LEU A 39 20.14 -0.60 -4.00
N ILE A 40 21.12 -0.62 -3.09
CA ILE A 40 20.97 -0.09 -1.73
C ILE A 40 21.16 1.44 -1.71
N MET A 41 20.09 2.18 -1.45
CA MET A 41 20.18 3.58 -1.05
C MET A 41 20.41 3.67 0.47
N LYS A 42 21.66 3.77 0.91
CA LYS A 42 22.04 4.09 2.30
C LYS A 42 22.54 5.53 2.39
N GLY A 43 21.86 6.35 3.18
CA GLY A 43 22.30 7.70 3.55
C GLY A 43 23.13 7.71 4.83
N TRP A 44 23.94 8.75 5.02
CA TRP A 44 24.75 8.95 6.24
C TRP A 44 23.91 9.14 7.52
N LEU A 45 22.63 9.47 7.36
CA LEU A 45 21.69 9.71 8.45
C LEU A 45 20.99 8.42 8.90
N ASP A 46 20.91 7.40 8.04
CA ASP A 46 20.21 6.14 8.29
C ASP A 46 20.84 5.38 9.47
N GLU A 47 22.16 5.54 9.68
CA GLU A 47 22.90 4.93 10.80
C GLU A 47 22.64 5.62 12.15
N LYS A 48 22.09 6.84 12.15
CA LYS A 48 21.93 7.68 13.34
C LYS A 48 20.49 7.76 13.84
N ILE A 49 19.52 7.31 13.06
CA ILE A 49 18.10 7.33 13.43
C ILE A 49 17.72 5.93 13.93
N PRO A 50 17.53 5.73 15.24
CA PRO A 50 16.94 4.49 15.72
C PRO A 50 15.52 4.39 15.18
N ILE A 51 15.24 3.35 14.39
CA ILE A 51 13.89 3.07 13.91
C ILE A 51 13.05 2.66 15.13
N VAL A 52 12.14 3.54 15.56
CA VAL A 52 11.24 3.27 16.69
C VAL A 52 9.97 2.62 16.14
N SER A 53 9.61 1.42 16.55
CA SER A 53 8.44 0.75 15.93
C SER A 53 7.09 1.33 16.27
N ILE A 54 7.01 2.33 17.13
CA ILE A 54 5.79 3.14 17.18
C ILE A 54 5.47 3.77 15.82
N PHE A 55 6.46 3.98 14.95
CA PHE A 55 6.27 4.45 13.58
C PHE A 55 5.58 3.42 12.65
N VAL A 56 5.46 2.16 13.05
CA VAL A 56 4.61 1.16 12.36
C VAL A 56 3.15 1.58 12.39
N VAL A 57 2.69 2.25 13.46
CA VAL A 57 1.27 2.61 13.60
C VAL A 57 0.83 3.63 12.55
N PRO A 58 1.51 4.78 12.34
CA PRO A 58 1.20 5.68 11.22
C PRO A 58 1.26 4.98 9.86
N TYR A 59 2.25 4.11 9.65
CA TYR A 59 2.44 3.37 8.39
C TYR A 59 1.26 2.42 8.09
N LEU A 60 0.87 1.57 9.04
CA LEU A 60 -0.25 0.64 8.87
C LEU A 60 -1.58 1.38 8.77
N SER A 61 -1.73 2.49 9.49
CA SER A 61 -2.92 3.33 9.42
C SER A 61 -3.13 3.89 8.02
N PHE A 62 -2.05 4.23 7.30
CA PHE A 62 -2.13 4.71 5.93
C PHE A 62 -2.70 3.66 4.97
N HIS A 63 -2.37 2.37 5.17
CA HIS A 63 -2.89 1.28 4.33
C HIS A 63 -4.41 1.17 4.46
N ILE A 64 -4.92 1.20 5.70
CA ILE A 64 -6.36 1.17 5.98
C ILE A 64 -7.04 2.43 5.42
N LEU A 65 -6.41 3.58 5.61
CA LEU A 65 -6.94 4.85 5.15
C LEU A 65 -7.07 4.90 3.61
N ALA A 66 -6.00 4.52 2.90
CA ALA A 66 -5.96 4.50 1.45
C ALA A 66 -6.87 3.43 0.86
N ALA A 67 -6.81 2.18 1.34
CA ALA A 67 -7.53 1.06 0.73
C ALA A 67 -9.04 1.06 1.02
N LEU A 68 -9.46 1.59 2.18
CA LEU A 68 -10.86 1.50 2.63
C LEU A 68 -11.47 2.87 2.89
N VAL A 69 -10.87 3.70 3.74
CA VAL A 69 -11.51 4.94 4.23
C VAL A 69 -11.75 5.92 3.08
N VAL A 70 -10.73 6.20 2.26
CA VAL A 70 -10.82 7.16 1.15
C VAL A 70 -11.85 6.72 0.09
N PRO A 71 -11.85 5.48 -0.44
CA PRO A 71 -12.85 5.02 -1.39
C PRO A 71 -14.28 5.03 -0.81
N LEU A 72 -14.46 4.59 0.44
CA LEU A 72 -15.77 4.56 1.09
C LEU A 72 -16.35 5.96 1.33
N LEU A 73 -15.53 6.91 1.80
CA LEU A 73 -15.95 8.30 1.95
C LEU A 73 -16.29 8.92 0.59
N SER A 74 -15.51 8.60 -0.44
CA SER A 74 -15.77 9.07 -1.81
C SER A 74 -17.10 8.54 -2.37
N LEU A 75 -17.52 7.33 -1.99
CA LEU A 75 -18.83 6.76 -2.33
C LEU A 75 -19.98 7.35 -1.51
N LYS A 76 -19.77 7.55 -0.22
CA LYS A 76 -20.85 7.89 0.73
C LYS A 76 -21.16 9.39 0.78
N ILE A 77 -20.13 10.22 0.70
CA ILE A 77 -20.23 11.68 0.86
C ILE A 77 -19.86 12.39 -0.45
N GLY A 78 -18.97 11.79 -1.23
CA GLY A 78 -18.56 12.32 -2.53
C GLY A 78 -19.51 11.98 -3.67
N SER A 79 -19.00 12.16 -4.89
CA SER A 79 -19.67 11.72 -6.12
C SER A 79 -19.10 10.38 -6.59
N PHE A 80 -19.88 9.64 -7.39
CA PHE A 80 -19.38 8.43 -8.04
C PHE A 80 -18.13 8.70 -8.90
N LYS A 81 -18.00 9.91 -9.49
CA LYS A 81 -16.79 10.34 -10.19
C LYS A 81 -15.60 10.46 -9.22
N ALA A 82 -15.80 11.06 -8.05
CA ALA A 82 -14.76 11.17 -7.03
C ALA A 82 -14.29 9.79 -6.55
N PHE A 83 -15.21 8.85 -6.37
CA PHE A 83 -14.85 7.45 -6.07
C PHE A 83 -13.96 6.82 -7.15
N LEU A 84 -14.35 6.94 -8.42
CA LEU A 84 -13.56 6.37 -9.52
C LEU A 84 -12.17 7.02 -9.60
N VAL A 85 -12.09 8.35 -9.51
CA VAL A 85 -10.81 9.07 -9.57
C VAL A 85 -9.91 8.66 -8.41
N ASN A 86 -10.42 8.69 -7.17
CA ASN A 86 -9.63 8.35 -5.99
C ASN A 86 -9.23 6.88 -5.98
N GLY A 87 -10.15 5.96 -6.28
CA GLY A 87 -9.87 4.53 -6.32
C GLY A 87 -8.84 4.15 -7.39
N ILE A 88 -8.96 4.71 -8.60
CA ILE A 88 -7.98 4.49 -9.66
C ILE A 88 -6.63 5.12 -9.29
N ALA A 89 -6.62 6.32 -8.71
CA ALA A 89 -5.38 6.96 -8.27
C ALA A 89 -4.63 6.12 -7.21
N ILE A 90 -5.35 5.49 -6.28
CA ILE A 90 -4.76 4.55 -5.30
C ILE A 90 -4.13 3.35 -6.01
N ILE A 91 -4.85 2.72 -6.94
CA ILE A 91 -4.36 1.55 -7.69
C ILE A 91 -3.10 1.92 -8.48
N VAL A 92 -3.16 3.00 -9.25
CA VAL A 92 -2.03 3.46 -10.08
C VAL A 92 -0.86 3.85 -9.19
N GLY A 93 -1.09 4.62 -8.13
CA GLY A 93 -0.06 5.00 -7.17
C GLY A 93 0.65 3.79 -6.57
N GLN A 94 -0.09 2.77 -6.16
CA GLN A 94 0.49 1.53 -5.64
C GLN A 94 1.33 0.79 -6.68
N ILE A 95 0.87 0.70 -7.93
CA ILE A 95 1.68 0.09 -9.02
C ILE A 95 2.98 0.87 -9.23
N PHE A 96 2.95 2.20 -9.19
CA PHE A 96 4.17 3.02 -9.27
C PHE A 96 5.10 2.78 -8.08
N LEU A 97 4.57 2.58 -6.87
CA LEU A 97 5.35 2.22 -5.70
C LEU A 97 5.97 0.82 -5.84
N ASP A 98 5.23 -0.17 -6.34
CA ASP A 98 5.75 -1.52 -6.59
C ASP A 98 6.87 -1.49 -7.64
N VAL A 99 6.70 -0.71 -8.71
CA VAL A 99 7.75 -0.49 -9.72
C VAL A 99 8.97 0.19 -9.08
N ALA A 100 8.77 1.25 -8.31
CA ALA A 100 9.86 1.92 -7.61
C ALA A 100 10.60 0.96 -6.66
N TYR A 101 9.87 0.14 -5.90
CA TYR A 101 10.45 -0.89 -5.02
C TYR A 101 11.24 -1.94 -5.79
N ALA A 102 10.78 -2.33 -6.98
CA ALA A 102 11.51 -3.28 -7.82
C ALA A 102 12.87 -2.74 -8.30
N PHE A 103 12.99 -1.43 -8.52
CA PHE A 103 14.23 -0.79 -8.97
C PHE A 103 15.11 -0.26 -7.82
N PHE A 104 14.51 0.17 -6.71
CA PHE A 104 15.17 0.85 -5.60
C PHE A 104 14.84 0.14 -4.29
N GLN A 105 15.73 -0.75 -3.86
CA GLN A 105 15.55 -1.54 -2.65
C GLN A 105 16.41 -0.98 -1.51
N THR A 106 15.78 -0.48 -0.46
CA THR A 106 16.50 -0.07 0.75
C THR A 106 16.77 -1.28 1.64
N GLN A 107 18.04 -1.57 1.92
CA GLN A 107 18.38 -2.48 3.01
C GLN A 107 18.27 -1.73 4.34
N VAL A 108 17.14 -1.90 5.01
CA VAL A 108 17.08 -1.72 6.45
C VAL A 108 17.67 -2.99 7.06
N PRO A 109 18.81 -2.93 7.79
CA PRO A 109 19.28 -4.06 8.57
C PRO A 109 18.15 -4.47 9.51
N ARG A 110 17.47 -5.59 9.21
CA ARG A 110 16.52 -6.16 10.15
C ARG A 110 17.36 -6.85 11.22
N THR A 111 17.34 -6.30 12.42
CA THR A 111 17.76 -7.05 13.61
C THR A 111 17.02 -8.38 13.57
N ARG A 112 17.73 -9.48 13.87
CA ARG A 112 17.09 -10.79 13.99
C ARG A 112 16.20 -10.70 15.22
N VAL A 113 14.92 -10.50 14.97
CA VAL A 113 13.92 -10.44 16.01
C VAL A 113 13.60 -11.87 16.45
N GLU A 114 13.78 -12.18 17.72
CA GLU A 114 13.22 -13.40 18.30
C GLU A 114 11.72 -13.16 18.57
N GLY A 115 10.86 -13.66 17.69
CA GLY A 115 9.41 -13.55 17.84
C GLY A 115 8.65 -13.51 16.51
N ASP A 116 7.37 -13.88 16.54
CA ASP A 116 6.45 -13.90 15.38
C ASP A 116 5.43 -12.72 15.41
N SER A 117 5.60 -11.74 16.31
CA SER A 117 4.69 -10.60 16.41
C SER A 117 5.07 -9.47 15.44
N PRO A 118 4.08 -8.75 14.87
CA PRO A 118 4.32 -7.49 14.15
C PRO A 118 4.98 -6.39 15.00
N PHE A 119 5.03 -6.58 16.32
CA PHE A 119 5.64 -5.67 17.29
C PHE A 119 6.99 -6.14 17.81
N ASP A 120 7.48 -7.29 17.33
CA ASP A 120 8.82 -7.75 17.67
C ASP A 120 9.76 -7.14 16.60
N TRP A 121 10.66 -6.23 17.00
CA TRP A 121 11.63 -5.53 16.14
C TRP A 121 12.96 -5.30 16.88
#